data_AF-A0A7R8QFP8-F1
#
_entry.id   AF-A0A7R8QFP8-F1
#
_cell.length_a   1.000
_cell.length_b   1.000
_cell.length_c   1.000
_cell.angle_alpha   90.00
_cell.angle_beta   90.00
_cell.angle_gamma   90.00
#
_symmetry.space_group_name_H-M   'P 1'
#
loop_
_entity.id
_entity.type
_entity.pdbx_description
1 polymer ?
#
loop_
_entity_poly.entity_id
_entity_poly.type
_entity_poly.pdbx_seq_one_letter_code
_entity_poly.pdbx_strand_id
1 'polypeptide(L)' 'MKLSVWAKRQGVCYKTAWRMWKEGRLPVPVEQLPTGNERTDDIVGDLHEVIVSMCARLYGKRSAQDRAEKALKAIHE' A
#
# COMPACT_ATOMS: atom_id res chain seq x y z
N MET A 1 -0.76 3.77 -7.57
CA MET A 1 0.58 4.07 -7.00
C MET A 1 1.41 5.05 -7.87
N LYS A 2 2.39 5.81 -7.34
CA LYS A 2 3.30 6.68 -8.17
C LYS A 2 4.40 5.84 -8.87
N LEU A 3 4.89 6.25 -10.05
CA LEU A 3 5.95 5.52 -10.77
C LEU A 3 7.25 5.37 -9.96
N SER A 4 7.60 6.39 -9.17
CA SER A 4 8.77 6.34 -8.28
C SER A 4 8.63 5.32 -7.15
N VAL A 5 7.41 5.11 -6.64
CA VAL A 5 7.13 4.10 -5.60
C VAL A 5 7.13 2.71 -6.23
N TRP A 6 6.57 2.57 -7.44
CA TRP A 6 6.66 1.35 -8.23
C TRP A 6 8.13 0.94 -8.45
N ALA A 7 8.97 1.88 -8.88
CA ALA A 7 10.38 1.64 -9.13
C ALA A 7 11.10 1.09 -7.89
N LYS A 8 10.90 1.73 -6.73
CA LYS A 8 11.44 1.27 -5.44
C LYS A 8 10.97 -0.14 -5.08
N ARG A 9 9.68 -0.44 -5.25
CA ARG A 9 9.09 -1.75 -4.94
C ARG A 9 9.66 -2.87 -5.81
N GLN A 10 9.97 -2.58 -7.08
CA GLN A 10 10.59 -3.52 -8.01
C GLN A 10 12.12 -3.57 -7.92
N GLY A 11 12.73 -2.77 -7.03
CA GLY A 11 14.19 -2.69 -6.92
C GLY A 11 14.88 -2.05 -8.12
N VAL A 12 14.15 -1.31 -8.96
CA VAL A 12 14.70 -0.61 -10.13
C VAL A 12 14.83 0.88 -9.86
N CYS A 13 15.84 1.52 -10.44
CA CYS A 13 15.96 2.97 -10.32
C CYS A 13 14.85 3.68 -11.12
N TYR A 14 14.47 4.89 -10.68
CA TYR A 14 13.42 5.68 -11.33
C TYR A 14 13.67 5.92 -12.82
N LYS A 15 14.91 6.21 -13.22
CA LYS A 15 15.29 6.43 -14.62
C LYS A 15 15.02 5.20 -15.50
N THR A 16 15.21 4.00 -14.97
CA THR A 16 14.89 2.73 -15.66
C THR A 16 13.38 2.57 -15.80
N ALA A 17 12.61 2.81 -14.74
CA ALA A 17 11.15 2.78 -14.80
C ALA A 17 10.58 3.79 -15.81
N TRP A 18 11.14 4.99 -15.86
CA TRP A 18 10.75 6.04 -16.82
C TRP A 18 11.06 5.66 -18.28
N ARG A 19 12.20 5.02 -18.54
CA ARG A 19 12.52 4.46 -19.86
C ARG A 19 11.56 3.35 -20.25
N MET A 20 11.26 2.42 -19.34
CA MET A 20 10.27 1.36 -19.59
C MET A 20 8.90 1.95 -19.91
N TRP A 21 8.50 3.03 -19.26
CA TRP A 21 7.27 3.76 -19.58
C TRP A 21 7.29 4.34 -20.99
N LYS A 22 8.36 5.07 -21.36
CA LYS A 22 8.53 5.63 -22.70
C LYS A 22 8.56 4.57 -23.80
N GLU A 23 9.11 3.40 -23.50
CA GLU A 23 9.19 2.25 -24.42
C GLU A 23 7.90 1.40 -24.42
N GLY A 24 6.91 1.69 -23.57
CA GLY A 24 5.67 0.89 -23.46
C GLY A 24 5.88 -0.51 -22.88
N ARG A 25 6.98 -0.73 -22.15
CA ARG A 25 7.40 -2.03 -21.60
C ARG A 25 7.02 -2.24 -20.14
N LEU A 26 6.34 -1.27 -19.53
CA LEU A 26 5.85 -1.42 -18.16
C LEU A 26 4.76 -2.50 -18.11
N PRO A 27 4.82 -3.43 -17.15
CA PRO A 27 3.82 -4.50 -17.01
C PRO A 27 2.49 -3.99 -16.42
N VAL A 28 2.37 -2.68 -16.19
CA VAL A 28 1.28 -2.02 -15.47
C VAL A 28 0.90 -0.74 -16.21
N PRO A 29 -0.41 -0.41 -16.31
CA PRO A 29 -0.85 0.84 -16.92
C PRO A 29 -0.25 2.06 -16.21
N VAL A 30 0.23 3.03 -16.98
CA VAL A 30 0.71 4.31 -16.44
C VAL A 30 0.05 5.46 -17.16
N GLU A 31 -0.59 6.31 -16.38
CA GLU A 31 -1.21 7.55 -16.85
C GLU A 31 -0.37 8.75 -16.40
N GLN A 32 -0.12 9.67 -17.32
CA GLN A 32 0.32 11.01 -16.95
C GLN A 32 -0.89 11.86 -16.61
N LEU A 33 -0.93 12.36 -15.38
CA LEU A 33 -1.94 13.32 -14.98
C LEU A 33 -1.64 14.69 -15.62
N PRO A 34 -2.68 15.53 -15.82
CA PRO A 34 -2.50 16.90 -16.33
C PRO A 34 -1.54 17.77 -15.50
N THR A 35 -1.31 17.38 -14.25
CA THR A 35 -0.38 18.04 -13.31
C THR A 35 1.09 17.65 -13.51
N GLY A 36 1.41 16.83 -14.52
CA GLY A 36 2.76 16.35 -14.81
C GLY A 36 3.23 15.18 -13.93
N ASN A 37 2.34 14.62 -13.10
CA ASN A 37 2.64 13.46 -12.27
C ASN A 37 2.32 12.14 -13.00
N GLU A 38 3.18 11.15 -12.84
CA GLU A 38 3.01 9.81 -13.41
C GLU A 38 2.40 8.87 -12.36
N ARG A 39 1.22 8.33 -12.66
CA ARG A 39 0.52 7.37 -11.80
C ARG A 39 0.48 6.01 -12.49
N THR A 40 0.98 5.01 -11.77
CA THR A 40 0.85 3.60 -12.10
C THR A 40 -0.42 3.06 -11.49
N ASP A 41 -1.31 2.46 -12.27
CA ASP A 41 -2.52 1.83 -11.75
C ASP A 41 -2.26 0.35 -11.40
N ASP A 42 -2.38 0.04 -10.11
CA ASP A 42 -2.25 -1.30 -9.54
C ASP A 42 -3.48 -1.56 -8.67
N ILE A 43 -4.57 -1.97 -9.32
CA ILE A 43 -5.87 -2.20 -8.68
C ILE A 43 -5.76 -3.25 -7.56
N VAL A 44 -4.93 -4.28 -7.75
CA VAL A 44 -4.73 -5.35 -6.76
C VAL A 44 -3.99 -4.81 -5.53
N GLY A 45 -2.94 -4.02 -5.74
CA GLY A 45 -2.22 -3.34 -4.67
C GLY A 45 -3.11 -2.37 -3.89
N ASP A 46 -3.88 -1.54 -4.59
CA ASP A 46 -4.78 -0.56 -3.98
C ASP A 46 -5.87 -1.27 -3.15
N LEU A 47 -6.46 -2.37 -3.66
CA LEU A 47 -7.44 -3.17 -2.91
C LEU A 47 -6.81 -3.84 -1.68
N HIS A 48 -5.59 -4.37 -1.81
CA HIS A 48 -4.88 -4.98 -0.70
C HIS A 48 -4.61 -3.96 0.42
N GLU A 49 -4.20 -2.73 0.11
CA GLU A 49 -4.00 -1.68 1.12
C GLU A 49 -5.30 -1.33 1.87
N VAL A 50 -6.43 -1.24 1.16
CA VAL A 50 -7.74 -1.01 1.78
C VAL A 50 -8.12 -2.15 2.73
N ILE A 51 -7.98 -3.40 2.29
CA ILE A 51 -8.30 -4.57 3.11
C ILE A 51 -7.37 -4.65 4.32
N VAL A 52 -6.06 -4.45 4.15
CA VAL A 52 -5.09 -4.46 5.25
C VAL A 52 -5.40 -3.36 6.27
N SER A 53 -5.72 -2.14 5.83
CA SER A 53 -6.12 -1.03 6.70
C SER A 53 -7.40 -1.35 7.48
N MET A 54 -8.40 -1.91 6.80
CA MET A 54 -9.65 -2.36 7.42
C MET A 54 -9.40 -3.46 8.46
N CYS A 55 -8.64 -4.50 8.11
CA CYS A 55 -8.26 -5.58 8.99
C CYS A 55 -7.46 -5.06 10.19
N ALA A 56 -6.48 -4.18 10.00
CA ALA A 56 -5.73 -3.56 11.09
C ALA A 56 -6.65 -2.76 12.04
N ARG A 57 -7.65 -2.06 11.52
CA ARG A 57 -8.61 -1.30 12.33
C ARG A 57 -9.62 -2.18 13.06
N LEU A 58 -10.10 -3.25 12.44
CA LEU A 58 -11.03 -4.21 13.05
C LEU A 58 -10.33 -5.08 14.09
N TYR A 59 -9.21 -5.70 13.71
CA TYR A 59 -8.46 -6.61 14.58
C TYR A 59 -7.55 -5.87 15.57
N GLY A 60 -7.10 -4.66 15.26
CA GLY A 60 -6.39 -3.81 16.23
C GLY A 60 -7.28 -3.37 17.40
N LYS A 61 -8.54 -2.99 17.11
CA LYS A 61 -9.52 -2.67 18.17
C LYS A 61 -9.88 -3.88 19.02
N ARG A 62 -10.13 -5.04 18.39
CA ARG A 62 -10.37 -6.30 19.13
C ARG A 62 -9.18 -6.66 20.01
N SER A 63 -7.95 -6.63 19.47
CA SER A 63 -6.76 -6.92 20.25
C SER A 63 -6.55 -5.95 21.42
N ALA A 64 -6.91 -4.67 21.28
CA ALA A 64 -6.83 -3.71 22.38
C ALA A 64 -7.89 -3.99 23.47
N GLN A 65 -9.12 -4.34 23.07
CA GLN A 65 -10.19 -4.74 23.99
C GLN A 65 -9.82 -6.02 24.75
N ASP A 66 -9.35 -7.06 24.06
CA ASP A 66 -8.96 -8.32 24.69
C ASP A 66 -7.82 -8.13 25.69
N ARG A 67 -6.86 -7.23 25.40
CA ARG A 67 -5.78 -6.88 26.32
C ARG A 67 -6.28 -6.11 27.55
N ALA A 68 -7.21 -5.18 27.36
CA ALA A 68 -7.82 -4.44 28.47
C ALA A 68 -8.63 -5.37 29.39
N GLU A 69 -9.42 -6.29 28.83
CA GLU A 69 -10.19 -7.25 29.60
C GLU A 69 -9.29 -8.21 30.39
N LYS A 70 -8.21 -8.71 29.77
CA LYS A 70 -7.20 -9.53 30.46
C LYS A 70 -6.52 -8.77 31.60
N ALA A 71 -6.18 -7.49 31.40
CA ALA A 71 -5.58 -6.66 32.44
C ALA A 71 -6.56 -6.44 33.62
N LEU A 72 -7.84 -6.19 33.35
CA LEU A 72 -8.86 -6.06 34.39
C LEU A 72 -9.06 -7.36 35.18
N LYS A 73 -9.06 -8.51 34.51
CA LYS A 73 -9.13 -9.82 35.18
C LYS A 73 -7.93 -10.06 36.09
N ALA A 74 -6.71 -9.74 35.63
CA ALA A 74 -5.50 -9.87 36.43
C ALA A 74 -5.41 -8.88 37.62
N ILE A 75 -6.18 -7.78 37.61
CA ILE A 75 -6.30 -6.86 38.75
C ILE A 75 -7.33 -7.39 39.76
N HIS A 76 -8.30 -8.18 39.30
CA HIS A 76 -9.41 -8.69 40.10
C HIS A 76 -9.18 -10.12 40.62
N GLU A 77 -8.03 -10.72 40.30
CA GLU A 77 -7.51 -12.00 40.79
C GLU A 77 -6.37 -11.74 41.79
#